data_AF-A0A6V7J1R6-F1
#
_entry.id   AF-A0A6V7J1R6-F1
#
_cell.length_a   1.000
_cell.length_b   1.000
_cell.length_c   1.000
_cell.angle_alpha   90.00
_cell.angle_beta   90.00
_cell.angle_gamma   90.00
#
_symmetry.space_group_name_H-M   'P 1'
#
loop_
_entity.id
_entity.type
_entity.pdbx_description
1 polymer ?
#
loop_
_entity_poly.entity_id
_entity_poly.type
_entity_poly.pdbx_seq_one_letter_code
_entity_poly.pdbx_strand_id
1 'polypeptide(L)' 'VVMITGASSGLGEALAHAFYAAGCRLILVARRKEQLERVKNTLLQTHQ' A
#
# COMPACT_ATOMS: atom_id res chain seq x y z
N VAL A 1 -0.17 7.95 10.85
CA VAL A 1 -0.83 7.83 9.52
C VAL A 1 0.24 8.12 8.49
N VAL A 2 0.41 7.28 7.46
CA VAL A 2 1.46 7.41 6.44
C VAL A 2 0.80 7.55 5.06
N MET A 3 1.17 8.58 4.30
CA MET A 3 0.72 8.76 2.91
C MET A 3 1.84 8.37 1.95
N ILE A 4 1.55 7.50 1.00
CA ILE A 4 2.53 7.00 0.02
C ILE A 4 2.06 7.36 -1.38
N THR A 5 2.81 8.24 -2.05
CA THR A 5 2.63 8.55 -3.48
C THR A 5 3.40 7.57 -4.34
N GLY A 6 2.84 7.13 -5.45
CA GLY A 6 3.44 6.10 -6.29
C GLY A 6 3.29 4.68 -5.70
N ALA A 7 2.30 4.46 -4.84
CA ALA A 7 2.12 3.20 -4.10
C ALA A 7 1.71 1.98 -4.95
N SER A 8 1.52 2.14 -6.26
CA SER A 8 0.98 1.09 -7.14
C SER A 8 1.99 0.01 -7.57
N SER A 9 3.29 0.23 -7.33
CA SER A 9 4.36 -0.67 -7.78
C SER A 9 5.72 -0.30 -7.18
N GLY A 10 6.68 -1.23 -7.24
CA GLY A 10 8.09 -0.96 -6.93
C GLY A 10 8.30 -0.51 -5.48
N LEU A 11 9.11 0.54 -5.29
CA LEU A 11 9.45 1.03 -3.94
C LEU A 11 8.22 1.50 -3.15
N GLY A 12 7.26 2.17 -3.79
CA GLY A 12 6.05 2.64 -3.12
C GLY A 12 5.20 1.48 -2.57
N GLU A 13 5.10 0.38 -3.31
CA GLU A 13 4.42 -0.85 -2.85
C GLU A 13 5.19 -1.51 -1.71
N ALA A 14 6.52 -1.66 -1.83
CA ALA A 14 7.36 -2.23 -0.77
C ALA A 14 7.25 -1.44 0.55
N LEU A 15 7.24 -0.10 0.47
CA LEU A 15 7.02 0.75 1.63
C LEU A 15 5.62 0.57 2.21
N ALA A 16 4.59 0.40 1.38
CA ALA A 16 3.23 0.13 1.85
C ALA A 16 3.17 -1.17 2.67
N HIS A 17 3.83 -2.23 2.20
CA HIS A 17 3.94 -3.49 2.96
C HIS A 17 4.66 -3.28 4.31
N ALA A 18 5.81 -2.62 4.31
CA ALA A 18 6.59 -2.42 5.53
C ALA A 18 5.83 -1.58 6.58
N PHE A 19 5.21 -0.47 6.18
CA PHE A 19 4.47 0.38 7.11
C PHE A 19 3.16 -0.27 7.58
N TYR A 20 2.48 -1.02 6.72
CA TYR A 20 1.29 -1.76 7.12
C TYR A 20 1.60 -2.83 8.15
N ALA A 21 2.68 -3.61 7.95
CA ALA A 21 3.16 -4.61 8.90
C ALA A 21 3.58 -3.99 10.25
N ALA A 22 4.06 -2.73 10.23
CA ALA A 22 4.35 -1.96 11.43
C ALA A 22 3.09 -1.39 12.14
N GLY A 23 1.88 -1.74 11.71
CA GLY A 23 0.62 -1.30 12.31
C GLY A 23 0.21 0.13 11.93
N CYS A 24 0.82 0.72 10.91
CA CYS A 24 0.46 2.08 10.48
C CYS A 24 -0.85 2.09 9.67
N ARG A 25 -1.69 3.09 9.94
CA ARG A 25 -2.78 3.46 9.02
C ARG A 25 -2.22 4.14 7.77
N LEU A 26 -2.55 3.61 6.59
CA LEU A 26 -1.99 4.05 5.32
C LEU A 26 -3.00 4.81 4.44
N ILE A 27 -2.50 5.77 3.67
CA ILE A 27 -3.17 6.41 2.54
C ILE A 27 -2.32 6.12 1.30
N LEU A 28 -2.86 5.37 0.35
CA LEU A 28 -2.16 5.01 -0.89
C LEU A 28 -2.60 5.93 -2.03
N VAL A 29 -1.64 6.51 -2.76
CA VAL A 29 -1.92 7.43 -3.87
C VAL A 29 -1.17 6.98 -5.12
N ALA A 30 -1.88 6.73 -6.21
CA ALA A 30 -1.31 6.46 -7.52
C ALA A 30 -2.29 6.79 -8.66
N ARG A 31 -1.79 6.91 -9.89
CA ARG A 31 -2.60 7.24 -11.08
C ARG A 31 -3.46 6.08 -11.58
N ARG A 32 -3.03 4.84 -11.40
CA ARG A 32 -3.72 3.63 -11.90
C ARG A 32 -4.50 2.97 -10.79
N LYS A 33 -5.84 3.11 -10.83
CA LYS A 33 -6.74 2.61 -9.78
C LYS A 33 -6.65 1.11 -9.58
N GLU A 34 -6.64 0.32 -10.65
CA GLU A 34 -6.61 -1.16 -10.57
C GLU A 34 -5.37 -1.68 -9.83
N GLN A 35 -4.20 -1.10 -10.10
CA GLN A 35 -2.96 -1.46 -9.40
C GLN A 35 -2.98 -1.03 -7.94
N LEU A 36 -3.60 0.11 -7.63
CA LEU A 36 -3.74 0.58 -6.25
C LEU A 36 -4.66 -0.34 -5.42
N GLU A 37 -5.78 -0.78 -6.01
CA GLU A 37 -6.69 -1.75 -5.38
C GLU A 37 -6.01 -3.12 -5.22
N ARG A 38 -5.20 -3.56 -6.19
CA ARG A 38 -4.38 -4.78 -6.04
C ARG A 38 -3.50 -4.70 -4.80
N VAL A 39 -2.70 -3.64 -4.66
CA VAL A 39 -1.81 -3.45 -3.50
C VAL A 39 -2.60 -3.43 -2.19
N LYS A 40 -3.69 -2.65 -2.13
CA LYS A 40 -4.58 -2.62 -0.96
C LYS A 40 -5.10 -4.01 -0.59
N ASN A 41 -5.57 -4.78 -1.57
CA ASN A 41 -6.10 -6.13 -1.32
C ASN A 41 -5.00 -7.08 -0.82
N THR A 42 -3.79 -7.00 -1.37
CA THR A 42 -2.64 -7.78 -0.89
C THR A 42 -2.30 -7.45 0.56
N LEU A 43 -2.31 -6.16 0.94
CA LEU A 43 -2.06 -5.73 2.33
C LEU A 43 -3.11 -6.32 3.28
N LEU A 44 -4.39 -6.23 2.93
CA LEU A 44 -5.48 -6.74 3.77
C LEU A 44 -5.49 -8.26 3.91
N GLN A 45 -5.06 -9.01 2.88
CA GLN A 45 -4.97 -10.47 2.93
C GLN A 45 -3.78 -10.99 3.75
N THR A 46 -2.70 -10.20 3.85
CA THR A 46 -1.43 -10.64 4.48
C THR A 46 -1.44 -10.51 6.02
N HIS A 47 -2.35 -9.71 6.60
CA HIS A 47 -2.44 -9.52 8.06
C HIS A 47 -3.87 -9.74 8.60
N GLN A 48 -4.49 -10.87 8.27
CA GLN A 48 -5.60 -11.39 9.11
C GLN A 48 -5.06 -12.11 10.34
#